data_AF-A0A3B6EV38-F1
#
_entry.id   AF-A0A3B6EV38-F1
#
_cell.length_a   1.000
_cell.length_b   1.000
_cell.length_c   1.000
_cell.angle_alpha   90.00
_cell.angle_beta   90.00
_cell.angle_gamma   90.00
#
_symmetry.space_group_name_H-M   'P 1'
#
loop_
_entity.id
_entity.type
_entity.pdbx_description
1 polymer ?
#
loop_
_entity_poly.entity_id
_entity_poly.type
_entity_poly.pdbx_seq_one_letter_code
_entity_poly.pdbx_strand_id
1 'polypeptide(L)'
;MVNTTDNLYNMKLSLGTSSSGKENLPPKRITHPSKWLSSPYDHNERGPLQPHEIELHRGIVALSKVEPHRSKVVVLIDKTTLFLGQLGDSFGATSHVEAYVFNVFCQMLFRENHPRRSKTHYFFTTLGDYFLENWKSEEGRREMKRKALRNFNGAGKALPLHESDRINNFIKTWEDSNLRGMGFTKFGVEYPNMPKQIGSDACGIFALNWMQTWASRNPLQRQFTMNDVVDARVRFAVDILFSIHNT
;
A
#
# COMPACT_ATOMS: atom_id res chain seq x y z
N MET A 1 28.23 -30.31 27.62
CA MET A 1 26.87 -30.33 27.05
C MET A 1 26.82 -29.23 26.00
N VAL A 2 26.86 -29.61 24.73
CA VAL A 2 26.81 -28.69 23.59
C VAL A 2 25.38 -28.75 23.05
N ASN A 3 24.71 -27.60 23.00
CA ASN A 3 23.28 -27.48 22.66
C ASN A 3 23.02 -27.90 21.21
N THR A 4 22.12 -28.88 21.07
CA THR A 4 21.72 -29.55 19.84
C THR A 4 20.59 -28.77 19.13
N THR A 5 20.83 -27.54 18.69
CA THR A 5 19.80 -26.73 17.99
C THR A 5 20.19 -26.19 16.61
N ASP A 6 21.45 -26.31 16.19
CA ASP A 6 21.91 -25.68 14.93
C ASP A 6 21.77 -26.55 13.66
N ASN A 7 21.20 -27.74 13.75
CA ASN A 7 21.15 -28.69 12.62
C ASN A 7 19.82 -28.74 11.84
N LEU A 8 18.87 -27.83 12.09
CA LEU A 8 17.57 -27.84 11.38
C LEU A 8 17.51 -26.96 10.12
N TYR A 9 18.55 -26.20 9.79
CA TYR A 9 18.56 -25.30 8.61
C TYR A 9 19.29 -25.84 7.38
N ASN A 10 19.87 -27.04 7.43
CA ASN A 10 20.58 -27.63 6.29
C ASN A 10 19.80 -28.80 5.67
N MET A 11 18.62 -28.54 5.10
CA MET A 11 18.04 -29.48 4.14
C MET A 11 18.63 -29.20 2.76
N LYS A 12 19.48 -30.13 2.31
CA LYS A 12 20.08 -30.22 0.97
C LYS A 12 19.08 -29.80 -0.12
N LEU A 13 19.35 -28.69 -0.81
CA LEU A 13 18.80 -28.46 -2.15
C LEU A 13 19.51 -29.42 -3.11
N SER A 14 18.82 -30.48 -3.55
CA SER A 14 19.20 -31.13 -4.79
C SER A 14 18.96 -30.15 -5.94
N LEU A 15 20.03 -29.77 -6.64
CA LEU A 15 19.92 -29.04 -7.90
C LEU A 15 19.22 -29.94 -8.91
N GLY A 16 17.93 -29.67 -9.15
CA GLY A 16 17.22 -30.17 -10.32
C GLY A 16 17.80 -29.56 -11.59
N THR A 17 18.20 -30.42 -12.51
CA THR A 17 18.70 -30.12 -13.86
C THR A 17 17.77 -29.19 -14.64
N SER A 18 18.38 -28.21 -15.30
CA SER A 18 17.73 -27.22 -16.16
C SER A 18 16.97 -27.87 -17.32
N SER A 19 15.67 -27.58 -17.45
CA SER A 19 14.98 -27.74 -18.73
C SER A 19 14.68 -26.36 -19.32
N SER A 20 15.02 -26.24 -20.60
CA SER A 20 14.87 -25.06 -21.43
C SER A 20 13.40 -24.78 -21.72
N GLY A 21 12.90 -23.62 -21.27
CA GLY A 21 11.63 -23.06 -21.74
C GLY A 21 10.88 -22.27 -20.68
N LYS A 22 10.82 -20.95 -20.89
CA LYS A 22 9.98 -19.93 -20.21
C LYS A 22 10.54 -19.37 -18.90
N GLU A 23 10.35 -18.05 -18.78
CA GLU A 23 10.73 -17.11 -17.72
C GLU A 23 10.72 -17.71 -16.30
N ASN A 24 11.84 -18.29 -15.90
CA ASN A 24 12.12 -18.50 -14.50
C ASN A 24 12.87 -17.26 -14.02
N LEU A 25 12.19 -16.39 -13.28
CA LEU A 25 12.85 -15.36 -12.50
C LEU A 25 13.94 -16.04 -11.64
N PRO A 26 15.17 -15.49 -11.60
CA PRO A 26 16.26 -16.13 -10.87
C PRO A 26 15.89 -16.31 -9.40
N PRO A 27 16.34 -17.42 -8.76
CA PRO A 27 16.08 -17.68 -7.35
C PRO A 27 16.45 -16.52 -6.44
N LYS A 28 15.62 -16.26 -5.41
CA LYS A 28 15.89 -15.29 -4.33
C LYS A 28 17.31 -15.53 -3.78
N ARG A 29 18.26 -14.62 -4.02
CA ARG A 29 19.54 -14.65 -3.31
C ARG A 29 19.28 -14.13 -1.90
N ILE A 30 19.37 -15.02 -0.90
CA ILE A 30 19.38 -14.62 0.50
C ILE A 30 20.68 -13.84 0.72
N THR A 31 20.58 -12.51 0.79
CA THR A 31 21.70 -11.65 1.14
C THR A 31 21.74 -11.50 2.65
N HIS A 32 22.74 -12.07 3.31
CA HIS A 32 23.02 -11.76 4.71
C HIS A 32 23.54 -10.31 4.79
N PRO A 33 22.86 -9.41 5.52
CA PRO A 33 23.34 -8.04 5.65
C PRO A 33 24.70 -8.03 6.36
N SER A 34 25.64 -7.26 5.80
CA SER A 34 26.93 -7.03 6.45
C SER A 34 26.74 -6.15 7.69
N LYS A 35 27.59 -6.31 8.71
CA LYS A 35 27.58 -5.51 9.94
C LYS A 35 27.76 -3.99 9.74
N TRP A 36 27.98 -3.50 8.52
CA TRP A 36 28.33 -2.12 8.21
C TRP A 36 27.57 -1.49 7.03
N LEU A 37 26.46 -2.05 6.55
CA LEU A 37 25.66 -1.39 5.51
C LEU A 37 24.17 -1.37 5.86
N SER A 38 23.67 -0.14 6.02
CA SER A 38 22.35 0.30 5.58
C SER A 38 22.03 -0.33 4.22
N SER A 39 20.77 -0.71 4.04
CA SER A 39 20.32 -1.26 2.76
C SER A 39 20.64 -0.26 1.65
N PRO A 40 21.16 -0.65 0.48
CA PRO A 40 21.17 0.22 -0.70
C PRO A 40 19.75 0.66 -1.14
N TYR A 41 18.72 0.14 -0.47
CA TYR A 41 17.31 0.48 -0.59
C TYR A 41 16.72 1.06 0.71
N ASP A 42 17.54 1.64 1.60
CA ASP A 42 17.08 2.49 2.71
C ASP A 42 16.51 3.80 2.13
N HIS A 43 15.38 3.69 1.43
CA HIS A 43 14.61 4.83 0.96
C HIS A 43 13.81 5.42 2.13
N ASN A 44 14.51 5.93 3.13
CA ASN A 44 14.00 7.04 3.92
C ASN A 44 14.97 8.21 3.72
N GLU A 45 15.08 8.63 2.46
CA GLU A 45 15.95 9.74 2.02
C GLU A 45 15.47 11.11 2.52
N ARG A 46 14.22 11.21 2.99
CA ARG A 46 13.74 12.43 3.65
C ARG A 46 14.28 12.46 5.08
N GLY A 47 15.24 13.36 5.29
CA GLY A 47 15.85 13.69 6.58
C GLY A 47 14.84 14.17 7.63
N PRO A 48 15.27 14.84 8.71
CA PRO A 48 14.34 15.29 9.75
C PRO A 48 13.23 16.21 9.18
N LEU A 49 12.06 16.20 9.83
CA LEU A 49 10.99 17.14 9.50
C LEU A 49 11.51 18.58 9.49
N GLN A 50 11.17 19.30 8.43
CA GLN A 50 11.53 20.70 8.29
C GLN A 50 10.51 21.58 9.00
N PRO A 51 10.92 22.73 9.59
CA PRO A 51 10.01 23.62 10.29
C PRO A 51 8.80 24.07 9.46
N HIS A 52 8.99 24.28 8.16
CA HIS A 52 7.92 24.68 7.25
C HIS A 52 6.88 23.57 7.04
N GLU A 53 7.27 22.29 7.04
CA GLU A 53 6.32 21.17 6.92
C GLU A 53 5.39 21.13 8.15
N ILE A 54 5.95 21.38 9.33
CA ILE A 54 5.21 21.45 10.60
C ILE A 54 4.24 22.63 10.59
N GLU A 55 4.69 23.80 10.11
CA GLU A 55 3.84 24.99 10.01
C GLU A 55 2.68 24.78 9.02
N LEU A 56 2.96 24.21 7.85
CA LEU A 56 1.94 23.87 6.85
C LEU A 56 0.93 22.88 7.42
N HIS A 57 1.38 21.81 8.07
CA HIS A 57 0.49 20.84 8.71
C HIS A 57 -0.40 21.48 9.78
N ARG A 58 0.16 22.35 10.64
CA ARG A 58 -0.63 23.12 11.62
C ARG A 58 -1.69 23.98 10.94
N GLY A 59 -1.33 24.65 9.84
CA GLY A 59 -2.27 25.44 9.04
C GLY A 59 -3.41 24.59 8.47
N ILE A 60 -3.08 23.41 7.90
CA ILE A 60 -4.07 22.46 7.37
C ILE A 60 -5.06 22.04 8.47
N VAL A 61 -4.55 21.59 9.63
CA VAL A 61 -5.38 21.12 10.75
C VAL A 61 -6.21 22.24 11.35
N ALA A 62 -5.67 23.46 11.47
CA ALA A 62 -6.42 24.59 12.00
C ALA A 62 -7.55 25.02 11.05
N LEU A 63 -7.25 25.18 9.75
CA LEU A 63 -8.23 25.60 8.76
C LEU A 63 -9.30 24.53 8.50
N SER A 64 -8.99 23.25 8.70
CA SER A 64 -9.97 22.16 8.56
C SER A 64 -11.10 22.21 9.59
N LYS A 65 -10.95 22.99 10.67
CA LYS A 65 -11.96 23.18 11.72
C LYS A 65 -12.84 24.40 11.51
N VAL A 66 -12.58 25.23 10.50
CA VAL A 66 -13.24 26.53 10.30
C VAL A 66 -14.07 26.52 9.02
N GLU A 67 -15.34 26.90 9.10
CA GLU A 67 -16.16 27.16 7.92
C GLU A 67 -15.85 28.57 7.35
N PRO A 68 -15.93 28.77 6.02
CA PRO A 68 -16.29 27.80 4.99
C PRO A 68 -15.11 26.93 4.51
N HIS A 69 -13.93 27.09 5.10
CA HIS A 69 -12.69 26.47 4.61
C HIS A 69 -12.74 24.94 4.62
N ARG A 70 -13.29 24.35 5.70
CA ARG A 70 -13.49 22.91 5.85
C ARG A 70 -14.17 22.25 4.64
N SER A 71 -15.17 22.93 4.09
CA SER A 71 -16.01 22.44 2.99
C SER A 71 -15.42 22.69 1.60
N LYS A 72 -14.22 23.28 1.50
CA LYS A 72 -13.54 23.50 0.21
C LYS A 72 -12.83 22.24 -0.25
N VAL A 73 -12.98 21.92 -1.54
CA VAL A 73 -12.13 20.91 -2.20
C VAL A 73 -10.72 21.49 -2.30
N VAL A 74 -9.75 20.77 -1.74
CA VAL A 74 -8.33 21.17 -1.74
C VAL A 74 -7.43 20.19 -2.45
N VAL A 75 -7.92 18.96 -2.70
CA VAL A 75 -7.24 18.00 -3.56
C VAL A 75 -8.19 17.48 -4.62
N LEU A 76 -7.75 17.46 -5.88
CA LEU A 76 -8.41 16.81 -7.00
C LEU A 76 -7.36 16.08 -7.83
N ILE A 77 -7.43 14.74 -7.81
CA ILE A 77 -6.53 13.86 -8.59
C ILE A 77 -7.37 12.81 -9.29
N ASP A 78 -7.33 12.79 -10.62
CA ASP A 78 -8.06 11.83 -11.46
C ASP A 78 -9.54 11.66 -11.10
N LYS A 79 -10.21 12.80 -10.83
CA LYS A 79 -11.62 12.89 -10.43
C LYS A 79 -11.90 12.41 -9.00
N THR A 80 -10.87 12.15 -8.21
CA THR A 80 -10.98 11.88 -6.77
C THR A 80 -10.73 13.17 -6.03
N THR A 81 -11.72 13.63 -5.27
CA THR A 81 -11.65 14.89 -4.52
C THR A 81 -11.43 14.64 -3.03
N LEU A 82 -10.73 15.55 -2.37
CA LEU A 82 -10.64 15.63 -0.91
C LEU A 82 -10.98 17.04 -0.45
N PHE A 83 -11.87 17.13 0.52
CA PHE A 83 -12.17 18.38 1.20
C PHE A 83 -11.14 18.68 2.28
N LEU A 84 -10.91 19.96 2.59
CA LEU A 84 -9.94 20.35 3.62
C LEU A 84 -10.25 19.74 4.98
N GLY A 85 -11.54 19.65 5.32
CA GLY A 85 -12.03 18.96 6.50
C GLY A 85 -11.53 17.53 6.61
N GLN A 86 -11.71 16.75 5.54
CA GLN A 86 -11.33 15.34 5.47
C GLN A 86 -9.81 15.15 5.58
N LEU A 87 -9.04 16.03 4.92
CA LEU A 87 -7.58 16.01 4.98
C LEU A 87 -7.08 16.30 6.40
N GLY A 88 -7.48 17.45 6.97
CA GLY A 88 -7.01 17.87 8.29
C GLY A 88 -7.50 16.97 9.41
N ASP A 89 -8.73 16.44 9.30
CA ASP A 89 -9.24 15.49 10.27
C ASP A 89 -8.46 14.18 10.22
N SER A 90 -8.12 13.65 9.04
CA SER A 90 -7.37 12.39 8.91
C SER A 90 -5.96 12.44 9.49
N PHE A 91 -5.30 13.60 9.43
CA PHE A 91 -3.90 13.77 9.83
C PHE A 91 -3.71 14.58 11.12
N GLY A 92 -4.78 14.79 11.91
CA GLY A 92 -4.67 15.25 13.30
C GLY A 92 -3.90 14.25 14.18
N ALA A 93 -3.36 14.72 15.30
CA ALA A 93 -2.43 13.96 16.15
C ALA A 93 -2.95 12.58 16.59
N THR A 94 -4.25 12.44 16.83
CA THR A 94 -4.90 11.22 17.35
C THR A 94 -6.07 10.76 16.47
N SER A 95 -6.03 11.12 15.19
CA SER A 95 -7.16 10.87 14.28
C SER A 95 -6.99 9.61 13.44
N HIS A 96 -8.12 9.02 13.04
CA HIS A 96 -8.14 7.96 12.04
C HIS A 96 -8.10 8.54 10.63
N VAL A 97 -7.34 7.88 9.75
CA VAL A 97 -7.32 8.22 8.32
C VAL A 97 -8.62 7.76 7.68
N GLU A 98 -9.32 8.68 7.02
CA GLU A 98 -10.59 8.38 6.35
C GLU A 98 -10.38 7.68 4.99
N ALA A 99 -11.40 6.93 4.56
CA ALA A 99 -11.38 6.21 3.28
C ALA A 99 -11.14 7.10 2.04
N TYR A 100 -11.58 8.36 2.08
CA TYR A 100 -11.38 9.32 0.99
C TYR A 100 -9.89 9.65 0.78
N VAL A 101 -9.12 9.72 1.87
CA VAL A 101 -7.67 9.94 1.83
C VAL A 101 -6.99 8.76 1.15
N PHE A 102 -7.36 7.52 1.50
CA PHE A 102 -6.83 6.33 0.82
C PHE A 102 -7.09 6.35 -0.68
N ASN A 103 -8.30 6.75 -1.11
CA ASN A 103 -8.63 6.79 -2.53
C ASN A 103 -7.78 7.82 -3.30
N VAL A 104 -7.59 9.02 -2.75
CA VAL A 104 -6.69 10.03 -3.33
C VAL A 104 -5.24 9.53 -3.35
N PHE A 105 -4.79 8.93 -2.24
CA PHE A 105 -3.43 8.42 -2.13
C PHE A 105 -3.15 7.28 -3.11
N CYS A 106 -4.12 6.37 -3.35
CA CYS A 106 -4.02 5.36 -4.40
C CYS A 106 -3.80 5.99 -5.79
N GLN A 107 -4.47 7.09 -6.11
CA GLN A 107 -4.27 7.81 -7.38
C GLN A 107 -2.90 8.47 -7.44
N MET A 108 -2.45 9.09 -6.35
CA MET A 108 -1.09 9.65 -6.26
C MET A 108 -0.04 8.58 -6.55
N LEU A 109 -0.06 7.45 -5.84
CA LEU A 109 0.90 6.37 -6.02
C LEU A 109 0.84 5.78 -7.45
N PHE A 110 -0.37 5.67 -8.02
CA PHE A 110 -0.54 5.24 -9.40
C PHE A 110 0.12 6.20 -10.40
N ARG A 111 0.11 7.51 -10.13
CA ARG A 111 0.72 8.53 -10.99
C ARG A 111 2.23 8.62 -10.80
N GLU A 112 2.69 8.58 -9.56
CA GLU A 112 4.12 8.66 -9.21
C GLU A 112 4.90 7.47 -9.75
N ASN A 113 4.38 6.26 -9.59
CA ASN A 113 5.05 5.05 -10.05
C ASN A 113 4.04 4.06 -10.66
N HIS A 114 3.65 4.36 -11.90
CA HIS A 114 2.67 3.59 -12.66
C HIS A 114 2.91 2.07 -12.60
N PRO A 115 1.86 1.23 -12.48
CA PRO A 115 1.99 -0.23 -12.32
C PRO A 115 2.87 -0.93 -13.35
N ARG A 116 2.99 -0.39 -14.58
CA ARG A 116 3.93 -0.90 -15.60
C ARG A 116 5.40 -0.89 -15.14
N ARG A 117 5.76 0.07 -14.29
CA ARG A 117 7.10 0.28 -13.75
C ARG A 117 7.23 -0.32 -12.35
N SER A 118 6.32 0.02 -11.44
CA SER A 118 6.35 -0.45 -10.05
C SER A 118 6.02 -1.92 -9.89
N LYS A 119 5.26 -2.49 -10.84
CA LYS A 119 4.65 -3.82 -10.72
C LYS A 119 3.65 -3.94 -9.54
N THR A 120 3.17 -2.81 -9.02
CA THR A 120 2.23 -2.76 -7.90
C THR A 120 0.92 -2.09 -8.34
N HIS A 121 -0.21 -2.67 -7.93
CA HIS A 121 -1.54 -2.08 -8.13
C HIS A 121 -2.11 -1.58 -6.82
N TYR A 122 -2.69 -0.39 -6.85
CA TYR A 122 -3.45 0.19 -5.77
C TYR A 122 -4.92 0.23 -6.14
N PHE A 123 -5.78 -0.08 -5.17
CA PHE A 123 -7.21 -0.15 -5.36
C PHE A 123 -7.93 0.70 -4.34
N PHE A 124 -9.12 1.20 -4.72
CA PHE A 124 -9.96 1.97 -3.81
C PHE A 124 -10.53 1.13 -2.68
N THR A 125 -10.78 1.76 -1.54
CA THR A 125 -11.29 1.10 -0.32
C THR A 125 -12.58 0.32 -0.54
N THR A 126 -13.43 0.77 -1.48
CA THR A 126 -14.66 0.07 -1.88
C THR A 126 -14.44 -1.36 -2.37
N LEU A 127 -13.24 -1.71 -2.87
CA LEU A 127 -12.89 -3.09 -3.20
C LEU A 127 -12.72 -3.94 -1.95
N GLY A 128 -12.12 -3.36 -0.91
CA GLY A 128 -11.98 -4.00 0.40
C GLY A 128 -13.34 -4.30 1.01
N ASP A 129 -14.26 -3.32 1.00
CA ASP A 129 -15.64 -3.53 1.47
C ASP A 129 -16.34 -4.68 0.73
N TYR A 130 -16.19 -4.73 -0.60
CA TYR A 130 -16.73 -5.84 -1.40
C TYR A 130 -16.08 -7.19 -1.02
N PHE A 131 -14.76 -7.24 -0.85
CA PHE A 131 -14.09 -8.50 -0.50
C PHE A 131 -14.36 -8.96 0.93
N LEU A 132 -14.68 -8.04 1.83
CA LEU A 132 -15.05 -8.32 3.22
C LEU A 132 -16.56 -8.52 3.41
N GLU A 133 -17.31 -8.59 2.30
CA GLU A 133 -18.75 -8.81 2.31
C GLU A 133 -19.56 -7.73 3.05
N ASN A 134 -19.05 -6.50 3.06
CA ASN A 134 -19.61 -5.37 3.79
C ASN A 134 -20.74 -4.65 3.01
N TRP A 135 -21.79 -5.39 2.64
CA TRP A 135 -22.99 -4.83 2.01
C TRP A 135 -24.25 -5.11 2.83
N LYS A 136 -25.20 -4.16 2.80
CA LYS A 136 -26.46 -4.24 3.54
C LYS A 136 -27.63 -4.81 2.71
N SER A 137 -27.50 -4.80 1.39
CA SER A 137 -28.54 -5.30 0.47
C SER A 137 -27.92 -5.95 -0.76
N GLU A 138 -28.74 -6.71 -1.47
CA GLU A 138 -28.36 -7.36 -2.73
C GLU A 138 -28.05 -6.34 -3.84
N GLU A 139 -28.79 -5.23 -3.89
CA GLU A 139 -28.49 -4.11 -4.79
C GLU A 139 -27.13 -3.49 -4.48
N GLY A 140 -26.83 -3.30 -3.19
CA GLY A 140 -25.52 -2.82 -2.72
C GLY A 140 -24.39 -3.78 -3.13
N ARG A 141 -24.60 -5.09 -2.98
CA ARG A 141 -23.66 -6.13 -3.44
C ARG A 141 -23.39 -6.03 -4.93
N ARG A 142 -24.43 -5.90 -5.76
CA ARG A 142 -24.29 -5.79 -7.23
C ARG A 142 -23.55 -4.52 -7.65
N GLU A 143 -23.82 -3.39 -7.00
CA GLU A 143 -23.14 -2.14 -7.28
C GLU A 143 -21.66 -2.20 -6.87
N MET A 144 -21.36 -2.77 -5.70
CA MET A 144 -19.98 -3.03 -5.26
C MET A 144 -19.25 -3.99 -6.22
N LYS A 145 -19.89 -5.07 -6.65
CA LYS A 145 -19.36 -5.99 -7.66
C LYS A 145 -19.06 -5.26 -8.98
N ARG A 146 -19.97 -4.42 -9.46
CA ARG A 146 -19.78 -3.63 -10.69
C ARG A 146 -18.59 -2.68 -10.57
N LYS A 147 -18.45 -1.98 -9.44
CA LYS A 147 -17.27 -1.15 -9.14
C LYS A 147 -16.01 -2.01 -9.10
N ALA A 148 -16.06 -3.21 -8.53
CA ALA A 148 -14.93 -4.12 -8.46
C ALA A 148 -14.44 -4.54 -9.85
N LEU A 149 -15.36 -5.01 -10.70
CA LEU A 149 -15.05 -5.39 -12.09
C LEU A 149 -14.44 -4.21 -12.87
N ARG A 150 -14.97 -2.99 -12.71
CA ARG A 150 -14.41 -1.80 -13.38
C ARG A 150 -12.96 -1.52 -12.94
N ASN A 151 -12.66 -1.65 -11.65
CA ASN A 151 -11.30 -1.46 -11.13
C ASN A 151 -10.34 -2.53 -11.67
N PHE A 152 -10.75 -3.81 -11.70
CA PHE A 152 -9.94 -4.89 -12.26
C PHE A 152 -9.68 -4.71 -13.76
N ASN A 153 -10.70 -4.31 -14.53
CA ASN A 153 -10.56 -4.03 -15.95
C ASN A 153 -9.60 -2.86 -16.20
N GLY A 154 -9.67 -1.80 -15.38
CA GLY A 154 -8.73 -0.68 -15.44
C GLY A 154 -7.30 -1.11 -15.11
N ALA A 155 -7.13 -1.83 -14.00
CA ALA A 155 -5.83 -2.31 -13.55
C ALA A 155 -5.19 -3.28 -14.57
N GLY A 156 -5.97 -4.24 -15.11
CA GLY A 156 -5.52 -5.17 -16.15
C GLY A 156 -5.06 -4.49 -17.44
N LYS A 157 -5.59 -3.31 -17.78
CA LYS A 157 -5.11 -2.47 -18.89
C LYS A 157 -3.78 -1.77 -18.57
N ALA A 158 -3.57 -1.42 -17.30
CA ALA A 158 -2.32 -0.80 -16.84
C ALA A 158 -1.19 -1.84 -16.84
N LEU A 159 -1.36 -2.95 -16.13
CA LEU A 159 -0.46 -4.10 -16.13
C LEU A 159 -1.32 -5.38 -16.02
N PRO A 160 -0.97 -6.46 -16.74
CA PRO A 160 -1.69 -7.72 -16.59
C PRO A 160 -1.62 -8.18 -15.13
N LEU A 161 -2.76 -8.14 -14.44
CA LEU A 161 -2.86 -8.45 -13.02
C LEU A 161 -2.43 -9.91 -12.68
N HIS A 162 -2.11 -10.75 -13.68
CA HIS A 162 -1.70 -12.15 -13.49
C HIS A 162 -0.26 -12.29 -13.00
N GLU A 163 0.40 -11.15 -12.87
CA GLU A 163 1.70 -10.98 -12.27
C GLU A 163 1.60 -10.58 -10.76
N SER A 164 0.40 -10.61 -10.14
CA SER A 164 0.15 -10.20 -8.73
C SER A 164 -0.31 -11.34 -7.80
N ASP A 165 0.21 -11.37 -6.55
CA ASP A 165 -0.09 -12.35 -5.49
C ASP A 165 -1.37 -12.04 -4.66
N ARG A 166 -2.00 -13.04 -4.02
CA ARG A 166 -3.49 -13.17 -3.98
C ARG A 166 -4.22 -13.41 -2.64
N ILE A 167 -5.54 -13.10 -2.68
CA ILE A 167 -6.65 -13.45 -1.75
C ILE A 167 -7.81 -14.15 -2.53
N ASN A 168 -8.66 -14.98 -1.91
CA ASN A 168 -9.69 -15.79 -2.58
C ASN A 168 -10.79 -15.02 -3.35
N ASN A 169 -11.31 -13.90 -2.81
CA ASN A 169 -12.30 -13.10 -3.54
C ASN A 169 -11.70 -12.38 -4.77
N PHE A 170 -10.37 -12.18 -4.77
CA PHE A 170 -9.62 -11.74 -5.93
C PHE A 170 -9.53 -12.85 -7.00
N ILE A 171 -9.53 -14.13 -6.63
CA ILE A 171 -9.63 -15.26 -7.57
C ILE A 171 -10.98 -15.27 -8.28
N LYS A 172 -12.07 -15.20 -7.53
CA LYS A 172 -13.41 -15.19 -8.13
C LYS A 172 -13.63 -13.99 -9.05
N THR A 173 -13.23 -12.79 -8.60
CA THR A 173 -13.35 -11.57 -9.41
C THR A 173 -12.46 -11.61 -10.65
N TRP A 174 -11.30 -12.27 -10.56
CA TRP A 174 -10.41 -12.51 -11.68
C TRP A 174 -11.06 -13.39 -12.76
N GLU A 175 -11.63 -14.52 -12.35
CA GLU A 175 -12.30 -15.46 -13.23
C GLU A 175 -13.52 -14.79 -13.89
N ASP A 176 -14.31 -14.06 -13.12
CA ASP A 176 -15.44 -13.26 -13.61
C ASP A 176 -15.02 -12.17 -14.62
N SER A 177 -13.77 -11.71 -14.57
CA SER A 177 -13.24 -10.69 -15.49
C SER A 177 -12.75 -11.26 -16.83
N ASN A 178 -12.87 -12.58 -17.04
CA ASN A 178 -12.42 -13.29 -18.25
C ASN A 178 -10.94 -13.04 -18.59
N LEU A 179 -10.10 -12.91 -17.55
CA LEU A 179 -8.66 -12.72 -17.68
C LEU A 179 -7.94 -14.09 -17.75
N ARG A 180 -6.69 -14.11 -18.25
CA ARG A 180 -5.90 -15.35 -18.43
C ARG A 180 -5.84 -16.19 -17.13
N GLY A 181 -6.03 -17.50 -17.26
CA GLY A 181 -5.93 -18.44 -16.14
C GLY A 181 -4.52 -18.51 -15.53
N MET A 182 -4.44 -18.54 -14.20
CA MET A 182 -3.19 -18.30 -13.45
C MET A 182 -2.70 -19.50 -12.63
N GLY A 183 -3.51 -20.55 -12.49
CA GLY A 183 -3.16 -21.71 -11.66
C GLY A 183 -3.00 -21.36 -10.18
N PHE A 184 -4.01 -20.70 -9.60
CA PHE A 184 -3.99 -20.15 -8.23
C PHE A 184 -3.63 -21.13 -7.14
N THR A 185 -3.88 -22.41 -7.36
CA THR A 185 -3.54 -23.51 -6.47
C THR A 185 -2.03 -23.68 -6.27
N LYS A 186 -1.19 -23.02 -7.07
CA LYS A 186 0.28 -23.08 -6.99
C LYS A 186 0.90 -21.98 -6.11
N PHE A 187 0.12 -21.02 -5.62
CA PHE A 187 0.61 -19.90 -4.81
C PHE A 187 0.48 -20.21 -3.32
N GLY A 188 1.47 -19.80 -2.52
CA GLY A 188 1.44 -19.84 -1.06
C GLY A 188 1.08 -18.49 -0.45
N VAL A 189 0.76 -18.48 0.86
CA VAL A 189 0.55 -17.25 1.62
C VAL A 189 1.86 -16.86 2.32
N GLU A 190 2.34 -15.64 2.07
CA GLU A 190 3.47 -15.04 2.78
C GLU A 190 2.94 -13.90 3.65
N TYR A 191 3.16 -13.98 4.97
CA TYR A 191 2.88 -12.88 5.88
C TYR A 191 4.16 -12.07 6.06
N PRO A 192 4.26 -10.86 5.47
CA PRO A 192 5.43 -10.04 5.68
C PRO A 192 5.57 -9.66 7.15
N ASN A 193 6.79 -9.31 7.56
CA ASN A 193 7.07 -8.91 8.94
C ASN A 193 6.44 -7.53 9.21
N MET A 194 5.16 -7.53 9.53
CA MET A 194 4.39 -6.31 9.77
C MET A 194 4.73 -5.74 11.15
N PRO A 195 5.10 -4.46 11.25
CA PRO A 195 5.25 -3.84 12.56
C PRO A 195 3.92 -3.87 13.32
N LYS A 196 3.98 -4.31 14.57
CA LYS A 196 2.80 -4.34 15.45
C LYS A 196 2.47 -2.92 15.88
N GLN A 197 1.27 -2.47 15.53
CA GLN A 197 0.72 -1.23 16.05
C GLN A 197 0.38 -1.38 17.54
N ILE A 198 0.59 -0.31 18.31
CA ILE A 198 0.10 -0.17 19.68
C ILE A 198 -0.93 0.97 19.67
N GLY A 199 -2.18 0.70 20.06
CA GLY A 199 -3.31 1.64 19.92
C GLY A 199 -4.09 1.45 18.61
N SER A 200 -5.24 2.11 18.43
CA SER A 200 -6.14 1.93 17.27
C SER A 200 -6.10 3.07 16.24
N ASP A 201 -5.60 4.24 16.59
CA ASP A 201 -5.67 5.49 15.82
C ASP A 201 -4.61 5.62 14.71
N ALA A 202 -3.47 4.94 14.86
CA ALA A 202 -2.39 4.97 13.88
C ALA A 202 -2.56 3.99 12.69
N CYS A 203 -3.60 3.15 12.67
CA CYS A 203 -3.70 2.04 11.71
C CYS A 203 -3.69 2.53 10.26
N GLY A 204 -4.35 3.66 10.02
CA GLY A 204 -4.37 4.29 8.71
C GLY A 204 -3.00 4.81 8.27
N ILE A 205 -2.21 5.36 9.19
CA ILE A 205 -0.85 5.85 8.91
C ILE A 205 0.08 4.69 8.57
N PHE A 206 0.00 3.58 9.31
CA PHE A 206 0.73 2.35 8.98
C PHE A 206 0.36 1.83 7.59
N ALA A 207 -0.93 1.83 7.24
CA ALA A 207 -1.39 1.37 5.95
C ALA A 207 -0.89 2.28 4.80
N LEU A 208 -0.98 3.61 4.94
CA LEU A 208 -0.44 4.57 3.95
C LEU A 208 1.07 4.40 3.77
N ASN A 209 1.82 4.32 4.87
CA ASN A 209 3.27 4.11 4.82
C ASN A 209 3.61 2.78 4.15
N TRP A 210 2.86 1.72 4.44
CA TRP A 210 3.04 0.44 3.78
C TRP A 210 2.77 0.52 2.28
N MET A 211 1.66 1.14 1.87
CA MET A 211 1.34 1.33 0.46
C MET A 211 2.44 2.08 -0.30
N GLN A 212 3.06 3.08 0.34
CA GLN A 212 4.13 3.88 -0.26
C GLN A 212 5.48 3.16 -0.32
N THR A 213 5.84 2.42 0.74
CA THR A 213 7.21 1.89 0.91
C THR A 213 7.35 0.41 0.59
N TRP A 214 6.26 -0.35 0.51
CA TRP A 214 6.28 -1.78 0.29
C TRP A 214 6.98 -2.17 -1.01
N ALA A 215 8.06 -2.95 -0.87
CA ALA A 215 8.77 -3.54 -1.98
C ALA A 215 8.90 -5.05 -1.73
N SER A 216 8.15 -5.84 -2.51
CA SER A 216 8.07 -7.31 -2.38
C SER A 216 9.41 -8.05 -2.50
N ARG A 217 10.47 -7.37 -2.97
CA ARG A 217 11.82 -7.92 -3.16
C ARG A 217 12.88 -7.27 -2.28
N ASN A 218 12.50 -6.46 -1.30
CA ASN A 218 13.45 -5.79 -0.39
C ASN A 218 13.37 -6.40 1.02
N PRO A 219 14.22 -7.39 1.37
CA PRO A 219 14.25 -7.98 2.71
C PRO A 219 14.79 -7.04 3.79
N LEU A 220 15.36 -5.89 3.39
CA LEU A 220 15.94 -4.89 4.29
C LEU A 220 15.08 -3.61 4.37
N GLN A 221 13.78 -3.72 4.07
CA GLN A 221 12.89 -2.58 4.20
C GLN A 221 12.83 -2.11 5.67
N ARG A 222 13.14 -0.84 5.92
CA ARG A 222 13.07 -0.26 7.26
C ARG A 222 11.69 -0.50 7.87
N GLN A 223 11.70 -0.98 9.11
CA GLN A 223 10.48 -1.19 9.86
C GLN A 223 9.93 0.16 10.35
N PHE A 224 8.72 0.51 9.92
CA PHE A 224 7.98 1.67 10.43
C PHE A 224 7.52 1.40 11.86
N THR A 225 7.68 2.39 12.74
CA THR A 225 7.38 2.25 14.17
C THR A 225 6.43 3.34 14.65
N MET A 226 5.94 3.20 15.89
CA MET A 226 5.09 4.23 16.51
C MET A 226 5.79 5.60 16.62
N ASN A 227 7.12 5.63 16.72
CA ASN A 227 7.88 6.88 16.79
C ASN A 227 7.81 7.67 15.47
N ASP A 228 7.58 6.98 14.36
CA ASP A 228 7.52 7.59 13.03
C ASP A 228 6.11 8.15 12.72
N VAL A 229 5.08 7.80 13.50
CA VAL A 229 3.67 8.13 13.20
C VAL A 229 3.42 9.64 13.20
N VAL A 230 3.98 10.35 14.17
CA VAL A 230 3.78 11.81 14.28
C VAL A 230 4.35 12.51 13.04
N ASP A 231 5.57 12.14 12.65
CA ASP A 231 6.23 12.71 11.49
C ASP A 231 5.53 12.34 10.18
N ALA A 232 5.06 11.08 10.08
CA ALA A 232 4.32 10.60 8.92
C ALA A 232 3.00 11.34 8.73
N ARG A 233 2.27 11.68 9.82
CA ARG A 233 1.04 12.49 9.73
C ARG A 233 1.30 13.86 9.08
N VAL A 234 2.38 14.52 9.47
CA VAL A 234 2.80 15.81 8.91
C VAL A 234 3.09 15.65 7.42
N ARG A 235 3.94 14.69 7.06
CA ARG A 235 4.37 14.46 5.68
C ARG A 235 3.22 14.09 4.77
N PHE A 236 2.39 13.13 5.14
CA PHE A 236 1.25 12.73 4.32
C PHE A 236 0.28 13.87 4.07
N ALA A 237 -0.03 14.68 5.09
CA ALA A 237 -0.92 15.83 4.90
C ALA A 237 -0.36 16.85 3.90
N VAL A 238 0.93 17.18 4.05
CA VAL A 238 1.63 18.15 3.18
C VAL A 238 1.79 17.58 1.78
N ASP A 239 2.28 16.36 1.62
CA ASP A 239 2.51 15.73 0.32
C ASP A 239 1.22 15.53 -0.48
N ILE A 240 0.12 15.17 0.20
CA ILE A 240 -1.18 15.01 -0.45
C ILE A 240 -1.71 16.37 -0.93
N LEU A 241 -1.63 17.40 -0.10
CA LEU A 241 -2.10 18.73 -0.46
C LEU A 241 -1.28 19.36 -1.60
N PHE A 242 0.04 19.23 -1.52
CA PHE A 242 0.99 19.83 -2.46
C PHE A 242 1.50 18.85 -3.52
N SER A 243 0.78 17.75 -3.74
CA SER A 243 1.10 16.80 -4.80
C SER A 243 1.15 17.52 -6.15
N ILE A 244 2.17 17.23 -6.96
CA ILE A 244 2.27 17.73 -8.34
C ILE A 244 1.12 17.26 -9.24
N HIS A 245 0.34 16.29 -8.78
CA HIS A 245 -0.82 15.74 -9.48
C HIS A 245 -2.14 16.37 -9.03
N ASN A 246 -2.12 17.25 -8.02
CA ASN A 246 -3.28 18.00 -7.57
C ASN A 246 -3.59 19.14 -8.56
N THR A 247 -4.79 19.17 -9.13
CA THR A 247 -5.19 20.11 -10.19
C THR A 247 -6.45 20.89 -9.86
#